data_AF-A0A0F9RNM4-F1
#
_entry.id   AF-A0A0F9RNM4-F1
#
_cell.length_a   1.000
_cell.length_b   1.000
_cell.length_c   1.000
_cell.angle_alpha   90.00
_cell.angle_beta   90.00
_cell.angle_gamma   90.00
#
_symmetry.space_group_name_H-M   'P 1'
#
loop_
_entity.id
_entity.type
_entity.pdbx_description
1 polymer ?
#
loop_
_entity_poly.entity_id
_entity_poly.type
_entity_poly.pdbx_seq_one_letter_code
_entity_poly.pdbx_strand_id
1 'polypeptide(L)' 'LHKGLDKVKGDMLSDKILYIQADHFQVGKKTLYEIAEDFVTLGGKWIAFDEIHKYPDWAKEDLTVTVQEAKMQVVDDGSY' A
#
# COMPACT_ATOMS: atom_id res chain seq x y z
N LEU A 1 13.42 -2.18 -4.64
CA LEU A 1 12.65 -1.19 -5.43
C LEU A 1 12.34 -1.52 -6.91
N HIS A 2 13.08 -2.39 -7.61
CA HIS A 2 12.93 -2.53 -9.10
C HIS A 2 12.09 -3.72 -9.61
N LYS A 3 11.28 -4.39 -8.77
CA LYS A 3 10.62 -5.66 -9.18
C LYS A 3 9.10 -5.64 -9.33
N GLY A 4 8.45 -4.50 -9.24
CA GLY A 4 7.02 -4.44 -9.55
C GLY A 4 6.49 -3.14 -10.17
N LEU A 5 7.33 -2.12 -10.31
CA LEU A 5 7.02 -0.93 -11.11
C LEU A 5 6.97 -1.21 -12.62
N ASP A 6 7.54 -2.32 -13.10
CA ASP A 6 7.56 -2.68 -14.53
C ASP A 6 6.16 -2.93 -15.13
N LYS A 7 5.16 -3.21 -14.28
CA LYS A 7 3.76 -3.37 -14.72
C LYS A 7 3.00 -2.05 -14.83
N VAL A 8 3.58 -0.95 -14.36
CA VAL A 8 3.06 0.43 -14.45
C VAL A 8 3.93 1.23 -15.43
N LYS A 9 4.30 0.62 -16.55
CA LYS A 9 5.09 1.30 -17.58
C LYS A 9 4.21 2.32 -18.32
N GLY A 10 4.09 3.52 -17.77
CA GLY A 10 3.49 4.69 -18.42
C GLY A 10 2.60 5.57 -17.55
N ASP A 11 2.17 5.12 -16.36
CA ASP A 11 1.10 5.78 -15.61
C ASP A 11 1.41 5.91 -14.10
N MET A 12 2.69 6.10 -13.76
CA MET A 12 3.16 6.25 -12.37
C MET A 12 2.59 7.49 -11.64
N LEU A 13 1.90 8.37 -12.36
CA LEU A 13 1.20 9.55 -11.85
C LEU A 13 -0.33 9.40 -11.91
N SER A 14 -0.83 8.21 -12.24
CA SER A 14 -2.27 7.93 -12.24
C SER A 14 -2.83 8.07 -10.83
N ASP A 15 -3.99 8.72 -10.73
CA ASP A 15 -4.84 8.73 -9.54
C ASP A 15 -5.30 7.33 -9.10
N LYS A 16 -5.08 6.31 -9.94
CA LYS A 16 -5.36 4.90 -9.65
C LYS A 16 -4.23 4.18 -8.93
N ILE A 17 -3.17 4.89 -8.54
CA ILE A 17 -2.01 4.34 -7.85
C ILE A 17 -1.77 5.09 -6.53
N LEU A 18 -1.62 4.33 -5.45
CA LEU A 18 -1.30 4.85 -4.11
C LEU A 18 -0.03 4.19 -3.58
N TYR A 19 0.95 5.00 -3.20
CA TYR A 19 2.16 4.56 -2.50
C TYR A 19 2.18 5.17 -1.10
N ILE A 20 2.41 4.33 -0.08
CA ILE A 20 2.43 4.74 1.32
C ILE A 20 3.69 4.17 1.98
N GLN A 21 4.44 5.05 2.64
CA GLN A 21 5.53 4.68 3.53
C GLN A 21 4.94 4.38 4.92
N ALA A 22 4.97 3.13 5.35
CA ALA A 22 4.24 2.67 6.53
C ALA A 22 4.94 3.00 7.86
N ASP A 23 6.27 3.12 7.86
CA ASP A 23 7.09 3.39 9.06
C ASP A 23 6.89 4.79 9.65
N HIS A 24 6.60 5.77 8.78
CA HIS A 24 6.31 7.17 9.15
C HIS A 24 4.83 7.51 9.05
N PHE A 25 3.97 6.51 9.01
CA PHE A 25 2.55 6.71 8.83
C PHE A 25 1.93 7.40 10.07
N GLN A 26 1.56 8.68 9.91
CA GLN A 26 0.95 9.52 10.95
C GLN A 26 -0.40 10.11 10.52
N VAL A 27 -1.18 9.38 9.71
CA VAL A 27 -2.44 9.89 9.18
C VAL A 27 -3.57 9.73 10.21
N GLY A 28 -3.65 10.68 11.15
CA GLY A 28 -4.82 10.91 11.99
C GLY A 28 -5.33 9.65 12.71
N LYS A 29 -6.66 9.44 12.69
CA LYS A 29 -7.33 8.29 13.32
C LYS A 29 -7.50 7.09 12.38
N LYS A 30 -6.98 7.16 11.15
CA LYS A 30 -7.23 6.13 10.13
C LYS A 30 -6.11 5.11 10.10
N THR A 31 -6.45 3.83 10.02
CA THR A 31 -5.49 2.74 9.80
C THR A 31 -5.04 2.68 8.34
N LEU A 32 -3.97 1.94 8.05
CA LEU A 32 -3.57 1.65 6.66
C LEU A 32 -4.69 0.93 5.91
N TYR A 33 -5.45 0.09 6.61
CA TYR A 33 -6.61 -0.61 6.06
C TYR A 33 -7.72 0.34 5.63
N GLU A 34 -8.14 1.25 6.52
CA GLU A 34 -9.21 2.21 6.20
C GLU A 34 -8.81 3.10 5.01
N ILE A 35 -7.53 3.44 4.89
CA ILE A 35 -7.02 4.16 3.71
C ILE A 35 -7.06 3.29 2.46
N ALA A 36 -6.68 2.02 2.55
CA ALA A 36 -6.74 1.11 1.40
C ALA A 36 -8.19 0.90 0.93
N GLU A 37 -9.14 0.75 1.85
CA GLU A 37 -10.56 0.56 1.56
C GLU A 37 -11.16 1.81 0.90
N ASP A 38 -10.90 2.99 1.45
CA ASP A 38 -11.31 4.25 0.86
C ASP A 38 -10.73 4.41 -0.55
N PHE A 39 -9.44 4.09 -0.73
CA PHE A 39 -8.77 4.21 -2.02
C PHE A 39 -9.37 3.29 -3.09
N VAL A 40 -9.64 2.02 -2.76
CA VAL A 40 -10.30 1.08 -3.67
C VAL A 40 -11.72 1.55 -4.01
N THR A 41 -12.47 2.01 -3.01
CA THR A 41 -13.83 2.56 -3.19
C THR A 41 -13.85 3.77 -4.13
N LEU A 42 -12.79 4.58 -4.12
CA LEU A 42 -12.61 5.72 -5.02
C LEU A 42 -12.13 5.33 -6.44
N GLY A 43 -11.97 4.04 -6.74
CA GLY A 43 -11.55 3.53 -8.05
C GLY A 43 -10.04 3.33 -8.19
N GLY A 44 -9.31 3.34 -7.07
CA GLY A 44 -7.91 2.95 -6.98
C GLY A 44 -7.69 1.51 -7.45
N LYS A 45 -6.53 1.24 -8.07
CA LYS A 45 -6.22 -0.07 -8.68
C LYS A 45 -4.94 -0.70 -8.18
N TRP A 46 -3.98 0.12 -7.80
CA TRP A 46 -2.65 -0.34 -7.37
C TRP A 46 -2.28 0.36 -6.08
N ILE A 47 -1.93 -0.41 -5.06
CA ILE A 47 -1.46 0.13 -3.80
C ILE A 47 -0.16 -0.56 -3.40
N ALA A 48 0.81 0.24 -2.99
CA ALA A 48 2.11 -0.22 -2.53
C ALA A 48 2.39 0.32 -1.14
N PHE A 49 2.75 -0.58 -0.24
CA PHE A 49 3.21 -0.24 1.10
C PHE A 49 4.70 -0.54 1.19
N ASP A 50 5.46 0.46 1.60
CA ASP A 50 6.88 0.31 1.90
C ASP A 50 7.07 0.20 3.41
N GLU A 51 8.04 -0.61 3.84
CA GLU A 51 8.40 -0.76 5.26
C GLU A 51 7.22 -1.16 6.16
N ILE A 52 6.26 -1.92 5.63
CA ILE A 52 5.01 -2.29 6.33
C ILE A 52 5.26 -3.04 7.64
N HIS A 53 6.40 -3.74 7.74
CA HIS A 53 6.78 -4.47 8.95
C HIS A 53 7.06 -3.55 10.15
N LYS A 54 7.34 -2.26 9.94
CA LYS A 54 7.53 -1.25 10.99
C LYS A 54 6.21 -0.68 11.51
N TYR A 55 5.10 -0.89 10.81
CA TYR A 55 3.78 -0.50 11.28
C TYR A 55 3.30 -1.46 12.39
N PRO A 56 2.97 -0.97 13.60
CA PRO A 56 2.54 -1.81 14.71
C PRO A 56 1.31 -2.64 14.32
N ASP A 57 1.29 -3.91 14.72
CA ASP A 57 0.15 -4.79 14.49
C ASP A 57 -0.24 -4.96 13.00
N TRP A 58 0.67 -4.69 12.06
CA TRP A 58 0.43 -4.86 10.60
C TRP A 58 -0.10 -6.25 10.22
N ALA A 59 0.32 -7.29 10.95
CA ALA A 59 -0.13 -8.66 10.75
C ALA A 59 -1.53 -8.96 11.31
N LYS A 60 -2.08 -8.05 12.14
CA LYS A 60 -3.45 -8.15 12.69
C LYS A 60 -4.47 -7.42 11.82
N GLU A 61 -4.03 -6.43 11.04
CA GLU A 61 -4.87 -5.78 10.04
C GLU A 61 -4.95 -6.71 8.82
N ASP A 62 -6.14 -7.24 8.53
CA ASP A 62 -6.37 -8.13 7.37
C ASP A 62 -6.41 -7.32 6.06
N LEU A 63 -5.28 -6.68 5.74
CA LEU A 63 -5.05 -5.92 4.51
C LEU A 63 -5.18 -6.81 3.27
N THR A 64 -5.10 -8.13 3.43
CA THR A 64 -5.15 -9.09 2.34
C THR A 64 -6.42 -8.94 1.50
N VAL A 65 -7.59 -8.84 2.14
CA VAL A 65 -8.89 -8.83 1.44
C VAL A 65 -9.07 -7.54 0.63
N THR A 66 -8.85 -6.38 1.26
CA THR A 66 -8.98 -5.08 0.60
C THR A 66 -7.96 -4.91 -0.52
N VAL A 67 -6.74 -5.39 -0.29
CA VAL A 67 -5.69 -5.29 -1.29
C VAL A 67 -5.80 -6.37 -2.37
N GLN A 68 -6.59 -7.44 -2.18
CA GLN A 68 -6.89 -8.43 -3.22
C GLN A 68 -7.78 -7.84 -4.34
N GLU A 69 -8.62 -6.84 -4.03
CA GLU A 69 -9.36 -6.08 -5.04
C GLU A 69 -8.45 -5.12 -5.83
N ALA A 70 -7.39 -4.64 -5.18
CA ALA A 70 -6.26 -3.96 -5.81
C ALA A 70 -5.16 -4.98 -6.21
N LYS A 71 -4.02 -4.49 -6.70
CA LYS A 71 -2.80 -5.30 -6.76
C LYS A 71 -1.78 -4.75 -5.77
N MET A 72 -1.46 -5.55 -4.74
CA MET A 72 -0.45 -5.22 -3.74
C MET A 72 0.95 -5.37 -4.29
N GLN A 73 1.83 -4.46 -3.90
CA GLN A 73 3.25 -4.73 -3.81
C GLN A 73 3.74 -4.31 -2.43
N VAL A 74 4.22 -5.28 -1.67
CA VAL A 74 4.97 -5.01 -0.45
C VAL A 74 6.42 -4.84 -0.85
N VAL A 75 6.97 -3.68 -0.53
CA VAL A 75 8.40 -3.43 -0.63
C VAL A 75 8.93 -3.42 0.80
N ASP A 76 9.92 -4.26 1.02
CA ASP A 76 10.67 -4.35 2.27
C ASP A 76 12.12 -4.10 1.89
N ASP A 77 12.73 -3.06 2.45
CA ASP A 77 14.12 -2.70 2.16
C ASP A 77 15.14 -3.66 2.78
N GLY A 78 14.69 -4.57 3.65
CA GLY A 78 15.48 -5.65 4.21
C GLY A 78 16.53 -5.13 5.18
N SER A 79 16.09 -4.80 6.40
CA SER A 79 16.97 -4.45 7.52
C SER A 79 16.61 -5.29 8.75
N TYR A 80 17.16 -6.51 8.84
CA TYR A 80 17.16 -7.34 10.06
C TYR A 80 18.40 -7.08 10.91
#